data_AF-A0A2D7JTN4-F1
#
_entry.id   AF-A0A2D7JTN4-F1
#
_cell.length_a   1.000
_cell.length_b   1.000
_cell.length_c   1.000
_cell.angle_alpha   90.00
_cell.angle_beta   90.00
_cell.angle_gamma   90.00
#
_symmetry.space_group_name_H-M   'P 1'
#
loop_
_entity.id
_entity.type
_entity.pdbx_description
1 polymer ?
#
loop_
_entity_poly.entity_id
_entity_poly.type
_entity_poly.pdbx_seq_one_letter_code
_entity_poly.pdbx_strand_id
1 'polypeptide(L)' 'MPKISLDMPGELVDDLKQHIGEDKKFVSLADAVRSACRKLLDQLDEIDRRQGR' A
#
# COMPACT_ATOMS: atom_id res chain seq x y z
N MET A 1 5.69 -14.92 -5.11
CA MET A 1 5.31 -13.50 -5.31
C MET A 1 6.35 -12.84 -6.20
N PRO A 2 5.95 -12.13 -7.25
CA PRO A 2 6.89 -11.35 -8.05
C PRO A 2 7.56 -10.29 -7.16
N LYS A 3 8.87 -10.11 -7.33
CA LYS A 3 9.62 -9.06 -6.64
C LYS A 3 9.70 -7.86 -7.57
N ILE A 4 9.37 -6.69 -7.04
CA ILE A 4 9.53 -5.40 -7.72
C ILE A 4 10.55 -4.57 -6.94
N SER A 5 11.34 -3.80 -7.65
CA SER A 5 12.26 -2.82 -7.08
C SER A 5 11.82 -1.43 -7.57
N LEU A 6 11.89 -0.45 -6.70
CA LEU A 6 11.49 0.93 -6.97
C LEU A 6 12.37 1.87 -6.18
N ASP A 7 12.60 3.06 -6.73
CA ASP A 7 13.28 4.16 -6.04
C ASP A 7 12.24 5.10 -5.44
N MET A 8 12.45 5.47 -4.18
CA MET A 8 11.59 6.42 -3.47
C MET A 8 12.39 7.29 -2.49
N PRO A 9 11.91 8.51 -2.19
CA PRO A 9 12.46 9.33 -1.13
C PRO A 9 12.54 8.58 0.21
N GLY A 10 13.68 8.69 0.89
CA GLY A 10 13.90 8.05 2.19
C GLY A 10 12.90 8.48 3.26
N GLU A 11 12.51 9.76 3.25
CA GLU A 11 11.52 10.34 4.16
C GLU A 11 10.19 9.58 4.12
N LEU A 12 9.71 9.22 2.92
CA LEU A 12 8.48 8.44 2.75
C LEU A 12 8.62 7.02 3.31
N VAL A 13 9.80 6.40 3.16
CA VAL A 13 10.06 5.08 3.75
C VAL A 13 9.99 5.16 5.26
N ASP A 14 10.58 6.20 5.83
CA ASP A 14 10.66 6.38 7.28
C ASP A 14 9.29 6.68 7.88
N ASP A 15 8.46 7.47 7.21
CA ASP A 15 7.05 7.66 7.56
C ASP A 15 6.27 6.32 7.54
N LEU A 16 6.46 5.50 6.50
CA LEU A 16 5.82 4.18 6.45
C LEU A 16 6.29 3.26 7.58
N LYS A 17 7.57 3.30 7.93
CA LYS A 17 8.15 2.53 9.05
C LYS A 17 7.58 2.93 10.41
N GLN A 18 7.14 4.17 10.60
CA GLN A 18 6.44 4.56 11.83
C GLN A 18 5.17 3.73 12.05
N HIS A 19 4.56 3.18 10.99
CA HIS A 19 3.35 2.37 11.05
C HIS A 19 3.60 0.85 10.94
N ILE A 20 4.85 0.40 10.92
CA ILE A 20 5.24 -1.02 10.80
C ILE A 20 5.80 -1.55 12.14
N GLY A 21 5.39 -2.76 12.52
CA GLY A 21 5.80 -3.44 13.75
C GLY A 21 4.73 -4.42 14.26
N GLU A 22 5.10 -5.24 15.25
CA GLU A 22 4.25 -6.32 15.79
C GLU A 22 2.93 -5.79 16.39
N ASP A 23 2.98 -4.63 17.07
CA ASP A 23 1.80 -3.93 17.63
C ASP A 23 1.29 -2.79 16.73
N LYS A 24 1.70 -2.74 15.46
CA LYS A 24 1.32 -1.65 14.55
C LYS A 24 0.40 -2.13 13.44
N LYS A 25 -0.01 -1.19 12.59
CA LYS A 25 -0.99 -1.41 11.52
C LYS A 25 -0.52 -2.41 10.46
N PHE A 26 0.79 -2.57 10.27
CA PHE A 26 1.36 -3.44 9.25
C PHE A 26 2.51 -4.26 9.81
N VAL A 27 2.60 -5.52 9.39
CA VAL A 27 3.65 -6.46 9.83
C VAL A 27 5.00 -6.13 9.18
N SER A 28 4.99 -5.63 7.95
CA SER A 28 6.20 -5.26 7.21
C SER A 28 5.93 -4.16 6.19
N LEU A 29 6.99 -3.60 5.60
CA LEU A 29 6.86 -2.61 4.52
C LEU A 29 6.16 -3.21 3.29
N ALA A 30 6.48 -4.44 2.94
CA ALA A 30 5.81 -5.15 1.86
C ALA A 30 4.31 -5.38 2.17
N ASP A 31 3.97 -5.57 3.45
CA ASP A 31 2.58 -5.69 3.87
C ASP A 31 1.83 -4.35 3.73
N ALA A 32 2.43 -3.26 4.24
CA ALA A 32 1.89 -1.91 4.12
C ALA A 32 1.63 -1.53 2.65
N VAL A 33 2.60 -1.77 1.77
CA VAL A 33 2.48 -1.47 0.33
C VAL A 33 1.37 -2.30 -0.31
N ARG A 34 1.29 -3.61 -0.02
CA ARG A 34 0.22 -4.47 -0.56
C ARG A 34 -1.16 -4.01 -0.15
N SER A 35 -1.36 -3.69 1.13
CA SER A 35 -2.63 -3.20 1.64
C SER A 35 -3.01 -1.85 1.03
N ALA A 36 -2.05 -0.96 0.83
CA ALA A 36 -2.26 0.32 0.17
C ALA A 36 -2.67 0.14 -1.30
N CYS A 37 -1.96 -0.69 -2.06
CA CYS A 37 -2.30 -1.00 -3.44
C CYS A 37 -3.71 -1.63 -3.55
N ARG A 38 -4.06 -2.56 -2.66
CA ARG A 38 -5.40 -3.16 -2.64
C ARG A 38 -6.47 -2.10 -2.42
N LYS A 39 -6.29 -1.25 -1.41
CA LYS A 39 -7.25 -0.17 -1.11
C LYS A 39 -7.42 0.80 -2.27
N LEU A 40 -6.33 1.15 -2.95
CA LEU A 40 -6.39 2.01 -4.13
C LEU A 40 -7.18 1.34 -5.27
N LEU A 41 -6.90 0.06 -5.56
CA LEU A 41 -7.62 -0.68 -6.59
C LEU A 41 -9.11 -0.82 -6.24
N ASP A 42 -9.44 -1.12 -4.98
CA ASP A 42 -10.83 -1.24 -4.55
C ASP A 42 -11.59 0.08 -4.71
N GLN A 43 -10.92 1.22 -4.49
CA GLN A 43 -11.49 2.56 -4.73
C GLN A 43 -11.73 2.83 -6.22
N LEU A 44 -10.79 2.43 -7.09
CA LEU A 44 -10.94 2.55 -8.53
C LEU A 44 -12.08 1.66 -9.04
N ASP A 45 -12.15 0.40 -8.58
CA ASP A 45 -13.23 -0.52 -8.90
C ASP A 45 -14.60 0.03 -8.45
N GLU A 46 -14.66 0.69 -7.30
CA GLU A 46 -15.90 1.33 -6.84
C GLU A 46 -16.33 2.50 -7.74
N ILE A 47 -15.37 3.29 -8.22
CA ILE A 47 -15.63 4.38 -9.16
C ILE A 47 -16.13 3.82 -10.49
N ASP A 48 -15.47 2.79 -11.02
CA ASP A 48 -15.82 2.16 -12.30
C ASP A 48 -17.25 1.56 -12.22
N ARG A 49 -17.56 0.84 -11.13
CA ARG A 49 -18.93 0.33 -10.88
C ARG A 49 -20.00 1.42 -10.86
N ARG A 50 -19.69 2.61 -10.33
CA ARG A 50 -20.63 3.76 -10.31
C ARG A 50 -20.79 4.41 -11.68
N GLN A 51 -19.76 4.34 -12.53
CA GLN A 51 -19.78 4.85 -13.91
C GLN A 51 -20.33 3.83 -14.92
N GLY A 52 -20.68 2.61 -14.46
CA GLY A 52 -21.29 1.57 -15.29
C GLY A 52 -20.32 0.89 -16.27
N ARG A 53 -19.01 0.87 -15.94
CA ARG A 53 -18.00 0.09 -16.66
C ARG A 53 -17.40 -0.97 -15.73
#